data_AF-A0A429JJM8-F1
#
_entry.id   AF-A0A429JJM8-F1
#
_cell.length_a   1.000
_cell.length_b   1.000
_cell.length_c   1.000
_cell.angle_alpha   90.00
_cell.angle_beta   90.00
_cell.angle_gamma   90.00
#
_symmetry.space_group_name_H-M   'P 1'
#
loop_
_entity.id
_entity.type
_entity.pdbx_description
1 polymer ?
#
loop_
_entity_poly.entity_id
_entity_poly.type
_entity_poly.pdbx_seq_one_letter_code
_entity_poly.pdbx_strand_id
1 'polypeptide(L)'
;MDFFDVIGLLTAAVAAGWVDAVVGGGGVLLIPVLLLSFPHLPPATALGTNKIAAITGTATAAAMYARRTVLDRKILVPAAACAVPAGALGALSAATVPTAYFRPVIMVLLISVALFVALRPNFGTQPLAREVTRRRRVIAVLLGGCVVGFYDGLFGPGVGTFLIISFTTLLATQFLESAAMSKVINASSNLGALVVFAVQGNVLWTLGLGMAVGNVTGAMIGSRMALKKGSGFVRTVLVLVVIGMVTKMAFDQFA
;
A
#
# COMPACT_ATOMS: atom_id res chain seq x y z
N MET A 1 -7.25 6.06 26.63
CA MET A 1 -7.24 6.71 25.31
C MET A 1 -7.73 8.11 25.54
N ASP A 2 -6.87 9.10 25.38
CA ASP A 2 -7.34 10.47 25.46
C ASP A 2 -8.11 10.81 24.19
N PHE A 3 -9.16 11.62 24.31
CA PHE A 3 -10.04 11.99 23.19
C PHE A 3 -9.27 12.58 22.00
N PHE A 4 -8.17 13.28 22.29
CA PHE A 4 -7.28 13.87 21.29
C PHE A 4 -6.50 12.81 20.47
N ASP A 5 -6.09 11.70 21.08
CA ASP A 5 -5.38 10.62 20.38
C ASP A 5 -6.29 9.94 19.35
N VAL A 6 -7.56 9.73 19.72
CA VAL A 6 -8.56 9.10 18.84
C VAL A 6 -8.85 10.00 17.64
N ILE A 7 -9.03 11.30 17.84
CA ILE A 7 -9.24 12.26 16.74
C ILE A 7 -8.01 12.35 15.83
N GLY A 8 -6.80 12.41 16.41
CA GLY A 8 -5.56 12.44 15.65
C GLY A 8 -5.40 11.20 14.77
N LEU A 9 -5.72 10.03 15.32
CA LEU A 9 -5.63 8.76 14.62
C LEU A 9 -6.69 8.60 13.52
N LEU A 10 -7.91 9.06 13.75
CA LEU A 10 -8.96 9.08 12.72
C LEU A 10 -8.60 10.02 11.57
N THR A 11 -8.04 11.18 11.89
CA THR A 11 -7.57 12.15 10.88
C THR A 11 -6.40 11.58 10.08
N ALA A 12 -5.46 10.93 10.76
CA ALA A 12 -4.37 10.20 10.11
C ALA A 12 -4.89 9.05 9.24
N ALA A 13 -5.95 8.34 9.66
CA ALA A 13 -6.58 7.30 8.87
C ALA A 13 -7.23 7.84 7.59
N VAL A 14 -7.89 9.01 7.65
CA VAL A 14 -8.40 9.71 6.46
C VAL A 14 -7.27 10.11 5.53
N ALA A 15 -6.21 10.75 6.05
CA ALA A 15 -5.06 11.14 5.24
C ALA A 15 -4.37 9.93 4.61
N ALA A 16 -4.20 8.84 5.37
CA ALA A 16 -3.63 7.60 4.91
C ALA A 16 -4.46 6.93 3.83
N GLY A 17 -5.79 6.87 3.98
CA GLY A 17 -6.67 6.35 2.94
C GLY A 17 -6.64 7.20 1.67
N TRP A 18 -6.50 8.52 1.81
CA TRP A 18 -6.33 9.42 0.67
C TRP A 18 -5.00 9.15 -0.06
N VAL A 19 -3.87 9.12 0.67
CA VAL A 19 -2.55 8.82 0.10
C VAL A 19 -2.54 7.42 -0.51
N ASP A 20 -3.17 6.45 0.16
CA ASP A 20 -3.27 5.10 -0.35
C ASP A 20 -4.04 5.04 -1.66
N ALA A 21 -5.21 5.67 -1.74
CA ALA A 21 -5.99 5.70 -2.97
C ALA A 21 -5.22 6.35 -4.13
N VAL A 22 -4.54 7.47 -3.87
CA VAL A 22 -3.82 8.23 -4.89
C VAL A 22 -2.56 7.49 -5.34
N VAL A 23 -1.71 7.07 -4.41
CA VAL A 23 -0.31 6.64 -4.67
C VAL A 23 -0.04 5.17 -4.30
N GLY A 24 -0.80 4.60 -3.36
CA GLY A 24 -0.68 3.20 -2.94
C GLY A 24 0.36 2.94 -1.85
N GLY A 25 0.27 3.69 -0.77
CA GLY A 25 1.13 3.55 0.41
C GLY A 25 0.48 4.05 1.69
N GLY A 26 -0.80 3.80 1.96
CA GLY A 26 -1.46 4.31 3.18
C GLY A 26 -0.79 3.87 4.49
N GLY A 27 -0.24 2.65 4.51
CA GLY A 27 0.48 2.12 5.68
C GLY A 27 1.72 2.95 6.05
N VAL A 28 2.27 3.70 5.10
CA VAL A 28 3.38 4.65 5.30
C VAL A 28 3.06 5.67 6.39
N LEU A 29 1.80 6.11 6.45
CA LEU A 29 1.35 7.11 7.43
C LEU A 29 0.80 6.45 8.69
N LEU A 30 -0.01 5.40 8.55
CA LEU A 30 -0.69 4.78 9.70
C LEU A 30 0.23 4.00 10.63
N ILE A 31 1.25 3.32 10.10
CA ILE A 31 2.15 2.51 10.94
C ILE A 31 2.97 3.39 11.89
N PRO A 32 3.64 4.48 11.45
CA PRO A 32 4.33 5.38 12.37
C PRO A 32 3.39 6.06 13.35
N VAL A 33 2.21 6.49 12.92
CA VAL A 33 1.22 7.12 13.81
C VAL A 33 0.78 6.15 14.90
N LEU A 34 0.47 4.90 14.56
CA LEU A 34 0.14 3.87 15.56
C LEU A 34 1.28 3.61 16.55
N LEU A 35 2.52 3.53 16.07
CA LEU A 35 3.68 3.29 16.93
C LEU A 35 4.04 4.49 17.81
N LEU A 36 3.74 5.71 17.38
CA LEU A 36 3.94 6.93 18.15
C LEU A 36 2.83 7.15 19.17
N SER A 37 1.57 6.93 18.79
CA SER A 37 0.42 7.01 19.70
C SER A 37 0.42 5.86 20.72
N PHE A 38 1.01 4.71 20.37
CA PHE A 38 1.12 3.55 21.27
C PHE A 38 2.56 3.01 21.29
N PRO A 39 3.49 3.66 22.02
CA PRO A 39 4.90 3.27 22.06
C PRO A 39 5.15 1.85 22.56
N HIS A 40 4.25 1.33 23.41
CA HIS A 40 4.32 0.00 24.00
C HIS A 40 3.66 -1.09 23.14
N LEU A 41 3.03 -0.72 22.01
CA LEU A 41 2.38 -1.70 21.14
C LEU A 41 3.45 -2.56 20.43
N PRO A 42 3.31 -3.89 20.40
CA PRO A 42 4.14 -4.72 19.55
C PRO A 42 4.00 -4.29 18.08
N PRO A 43 5.09 -4.19 17.30
CA PRO A 43 5.00 -3.80 15.89
C PRO A 43 4.09 -4.71 15.06
N ALA A 44 4.05 -6.01 15.37
CA ALA A 44 3.14 -6.95 14.75
C ALA A 44 1.67 -6.55 14.96
N THR A 45 1.30 -6.06 16.15
CA THR A 45 -0.05 -5.58 16.45
C THR A 45 -0.39 -4.30 15.70
N ALA A 46 0.58 -3.39 15.54
CA ALA A 46 0.40 -2.17 14.75
C ALA A 46 0.20 -2.49 13.27
N LEU A 47 0.99 -3.42 12.72
CA LEU A 47 0.86 -3.91 11.36
C LEU A 47 -0.50 -4.58 11.15
N GLY A 48 -0.89 -5.53 12.00
CA GLY A 48 -2.17 -6.23 11.90
C GLY A 48 -3.37 -5.31 12.00
N THR A 49 -3.35 -4.34 12.92
CA THR A 49 -4.42 -3.33 13.05
C THR A 49 -4.51 -2.46 11.79
N ASN A 50 -3.37 -2.05 11.22
CA ASN A 50 -3.32 -1.31 9.96
C ASN A 50 -3.89 -2.12 8.78
N LYS A 51 -3.77 -3.46 8.77
CA LYS A 51 -4.30 -4.29 7.68
C LYS A 51 -5.82 -4.18 7.53
N ILE A 52 -6.58 -3.97 8.61
CA ILE A 52 -8.04 -3.72 8.53
C ILE A 52 -8.33 -2.44 7.72
N ALA A 53 -7.64 -1.35 8.09
CA ALA A 53 -7.81 -0.06 7.41
C ALA A 53 -7.31 -0.12 5.95
N ALA A 54 -6.19 -0.82 5.72
CA ALA A 54 -5.62 -1.01 4.39
C ALA A 54 -6.58 -1.78 3.47
N ILE A 55 -7.18 -2.90 3.90
CA ILE A 55 -8.12 -3.66 3.06
C ILE A 55 -9.33 -2.81 2.69
N THR A 56 -9.94 -2.13 3.65
CA THR A 56 -11.17 -1.37 3.41
C THR A 56 -10.93 -0.15 2.52
N GLY A 57 -9.82 0.57 2.73
CA GLY A 57 -9.39 1.67 1.87
C GLY A 57 -9.01 1.22 0.45
N THR A 58 -8.13 0.22 0.34
CA THR A 58 -7.69 -0.31 -0.96
C THR A 58 -8.83 -0.93 -1.75
N ALA A 59 -9.74 -1.67 -1.12
CA ALA A 59 -10.92 -2.25 -1.78
C ALA A 59 -11.87 -1.15 -2.28
N THR A 60 -12.05 -0.08 -1.50
CA THR A 60 -12.84 1.09 -1.92
C THR A 60 -12.21 1.75 -3.15
N ALA A 61 -10.89 2.00 -3.12
CA ALA A 61 -10.17 2.56 -4.26
C ALA A 61 -10.22 1.63 -5.48
N ALA A 62 -10.03 0.32 -5.29
CA ALA A 62 -10.14 -0.70 -6.34
C ALA A 62 -11.50 -0.64 -7.02
N ALA A 63 -12.59 -0.62 -6.25
CA ALA A 63 -13.95 -0.53 -6.79
C ALA A 63 -14.19 0.75 -7.60
N MET A 64 -13.64 1.89 -7.16
CA MET A 64 -13.78 3.17 -7.86
C MET A 64 -12.97 3.20 -9.18
N TYR A 65 -11.75 2.68 -9.16
CA TYR A 65 -10.88 2.63 -10.34
C TYR A 65 -11.37 1.59 -11.36
N ALA A 66 -11.82 0.41 -10.91
CA ALA A 66 -12.34 -0.65 -11.77
C ALA A 66 -13.58 -0.22 -12.59
N ARG A 67 -14.31 0.81 -12.15
CA ARG A 67 -15.43 1.41 -12.90
C ARG A 67 -14.97 2.34 -14.03
N ARG A 68 -13.68 2.68 -14.11
CA ARG A 68 -13.13 3.68 -15.04
C ARG A 68 -12.08 3.12 -16.00
N THR A 69 -11.74 1.83 -15.89
CA THR A 69 -10.78 1.16 -16.76
C THR A 69 -11.17 -0.30 -16.97
N VAL A 70 -10.77 -0.86 -18.10
CA VAL A 70 -10.87 -2.30 -18.34
C VAL A 70 -9.75 -2.99 -17.54
N LEU A 71 -10.06 -4.14 -16.95
CA LEU A 71 -9.12 -4.96 -16.19
C LEU A 71 -8.96 -6.29 -16.89
N ASP A 72 -7.73 -6.66 -17.26
CA ASP A 72 -7.47 -8.00 -17.79
C ASP A 72 -7.60 -9.05 -16.68
N ARG A 73 -8.79 -9.67 -16.60
CA ARG A 73 -9.12 -10.70 -15.61
C ARG A 73 -8.18 -11.92 -15.69
N LYS A 74 -7.59 -12.20 -16.85
CA LYS A 74 -6.67 -13.34 -17.03
C LYS A 74 -5.34 -13.14 -16.30
N ILE A 75 -5.00 -11.90 -15.96
CA ILE A 75 -3.81 -11.55 -15.18
C ILE A 75 -4.22 -11.22 -13.75
N LEU A 76 -5.27 -10.42 -13.59
CA LEU A 76 -5.70 -9.91 -12.30
C LEU A 76 -6.13 -11.01 -11.33
N VAL A 77 -6.96 -11.96 -11.78
CA VAL A 77 -7.50 -13.02 -10.90
C VAL A 77 -6.38 -13.94 -10.40
N PRO A 78 -5.49 -14.48 -11.27
CA PRO A 78 -4.36 -15.27 -10.78
C PRO A 78 -3.43 -14.48 -9.86
N ALA A 79 -3.13 -13.21 -10.19
CA ALA A 79 -2.25 -12.39 -9.35
C ALA A 79 -2.85 -12.12 -7.97
N ALA A 80 -4.15 -11.79 -7.90
CA ALA A 80 -4.88 -11.62 -6.64
C ALA A 80 -4.93 -12.93 -5.83
N ALA A 81 -5.20 -14.07 -6.50
CA ALA A 81 -5.22 -15.38 -5.86
C ALA A 81 -3.84 -15.78 -5.30
N CYS A 82 -2.75 -15.43 -5.98
CA CYS A 82 -1.39 -15.61 -5.47
C CYS A 82 -1.03 -14.64 -4.35
N ALA A 83 -1.58 -13.42 -4.37
CA ALA A 83 -1.29 -12.38 -3.38
C ALA A 83 -1.80 -12.73 -1.98
N VAL A 84 -2.93 -13.42 -1.85
CA VAL A 84 -3.47 -13.86 -0.55
C VAL A 84 -2.49 -14.76 0.21
N PRO A 85 -2.07 -15.94 -0.30
CA PRO A 85 -1.13 -16.80 0.41
C PRO A 85 0.25 -16.15 0.53
N ALA A 86 0.69 -15.35 -0.46
CA ALA A 86 1.95 -14.63 -0.35
C ALA A 86 1.94 -13.62 0.80
N GLY A 87 0.88 -12.81 0.92
CA GLY A 87 0.69 -11.87 2.03
C GLY A 87 0.60 -12.56 3.38
N ALA A 88 -0.05 -13.72 3.45
CA ALA A 88 -0.06 -14.55 4.65
C ALA A 88 1.36 -15.03 5.03
N LEU A 89 2.13 -15.55 4.07
CA LEU A 89 3.52 -15.97 4.29
C LEU A 89 4.42 -14.79 4.70
N GLY A 90 4.20 -13.61 4.12
CA GLY A 90 4.87 -12.37 4.52
C GLY A 90 4.57 -12.00 5.97
N ALA A 91 3.31 -12.05 6.37
CA ALA A 91 2.90 -11.78 7.75
C ALA A 91 3.44 -12.82 8.76
N LEU A 92 3.49 -14.10 8.37
CA LEU A 92 4.14 -15.14 9.18
C LEU A 92 5.64 -14.86 9.36
N SER A 93 6.30 -14.42 8.28
CA SER A 93 7.71 -14.04 8.31
C SER A 93 7.95 -12.77 9.12
N ALA A 94 6.96 -11.88 9.23
CA ALA A 94 7.07 -10.69 10.07
C ALA A 94 7.25 -11.07 11.55
N ALA A 95 6.60 -12.15 12.01
CA ALA A 95 6.72 -12.60 13.40
C ALA A 95 8.11 -13.11 13.79
N THR A 96 8.96 -13.48 12.82
CA THR A 96 10.34 -13.96 13.07
C THR A 96 11.38 -12.84 13.07
N VAL A 97 11.00 -11.63 12.64
CA VAL A 97 11.91 -10.48 12.64
C VAL A 97 12.01 -9.90 14.06
N PRO A 98 13.22 -9.78 14.64
CA PRO A 98 13.34 -9.20 15.98
C PRO A 98 12.88 -7.74 15.99
N THR A 99 12.15 -7.35 17.04
CA THR A 99 11.55 -6.01 17.21
C THR A 99 12.56 -4.88 17.04
N ALA A 100 13.83 -5.09 17.43
CA ALA A 100 14.91 -4.12 17.26
C ALA A 100 15.19 -3.76 15.78
N TYR A 101 14.96 -4.69 14.85
CA TYR A 101 15.20 -4.48 13.42
C TYR A 101 13.97 -3.95 12.68
N PHE A 102 12.76 -4.06 13.25
CA PHE A 102 11.53 -3.61 12.59
C PHE A 102 11.55 -2.13 12.23
N ARG A 103 11.89 -1.26 13.19
CA ARG A 103 11.90 0.20 12.97
C ARG A 103 12.95 0.60 11.92
N PRO A 104 14.23 0.18 12.01
CA PRO A 104 15.22 0.48 10.97
C PRO A 104 14.84 -0.07 9.60
N VAL A 105 14.33 -1.30 9.52
CA VAL A 105 13.97 -1.90 8.23
C VAL A 105 12.80 -1.16 7.58
N ILE A 106 11.74 -0.85 8.33
CA ILE A 106 10.62 -0.05 7.81
C ILE A 106 11.13 1.31 7.32
N MET A 107 12.01 1.98 8.09
CA MET A 107 12.62 3.25 7.69
C MET A 107 13.42 3.15 6.39
N VAL A 108 14.33 2.18 6.27
CA VAL A 108 15.13 1.94 5.04
C VAL A 108 14.20 1.65 3.86
N LEU A 109 13.14 0.90 4.08
CA LEU A 109 12.18 0.54 3.06
C LEU A 109 11.42 1.76 2.54
N LEU A 110 10.98 2.63 3.44
CA LEU A 110 10.35 3.90 3.13
C LEU A 110 11.27 4.80 2.31
N ILE A 111 12.54 4.93 2.70
CA ILE A 111 13.57 5.68 1.95
C ILE A 111 13.79 5.05 0.57
N SER A 112 13.87 3.72 0.49
CA SER A 112 14.15 3.02 -0.76
C SER A 112 13.04 3.22 -1.79
N VAL A 113 11.77 3.13 -1.35
CA VAL A 113 10.61 3.45 -2.18
C VAL A 113 10.68 4.91 -2.63
N ALA A 114 10.93 5.82 -1.69
CA ALA A 114 11.06 7.24 -1.96
C ALA A 114 12.12 7.55 -3.04
N LEU A 115 13.34 7.05 -2.85
CA LEU A 115 14.46 7.25 -3.76
C LEU A 115 14.19 6.61 -5.12
N PHE A 116 13.67 5.39 -5.15
CA PHE A 116 13.35 4.69 -6.40
C PHE A 116 12.38 5.48 -7.26
N VAL A 117 11.39 6.13 -6.65
CA VAL A 117 10.42 6.92 -7.41
C VAL A 117 10.98 8.29 -7.81
N ALA A 118 11.71 8.95 -6.91
CA ALA A 118 12.35 10.23 -7.20
C ALA A 118 13.32 10.13 -8.39
N LEU A 119 14.08 9.03 -8.48
CA LEU A 119 15.09 8.79 -9.51
C LEU A 119 14.53 8.45 -10.89
N ARG A 120 13.22 8.25 -11.01
CA ARG A 120 12.60 7.84 -12.27
C ARG A 120 11.40 8.74 -12.62
N PRO A 121 11.63 10.03 -12.89
CA PRO A 121 10.57 10.97 -13.19
C PRO A 121 9.67 10.54 -14.37
N ASN A 122 10.19 9.99 -15.47
CA ASN A 122 9.39 9.73 -16.68
C ASN A 122 8.50 8.47 -16.65
N PHE A 123 7.96 8.09 -15.49
CA PHE A 123 7.05 6.96 -15.37
C PHE A 123 5.66 7.23 -15.98
N GLY A 124 5.16 6.29 -16.79
CA GLY A 124 3.78 6.28 -17.28
C GLY A 124 3.46 7.26 -18.41
N THR A 125 4.46 7.89 -19.04
CA THR A 125 4.26 8.89 -20.11
C THR A 125 4.31 8.31 -21.53
N GLN A 126 4.55 7.01 -21.70
CA GLN A 126 4.59 6.40 -23.03
C GLN A 126 3.63 5.20 -23.10
N PRO A 127 2.65 5.21 -24.03
CA PRO A 127 2.00 3.99 -24.47
C PRO A 127 3.07 3.13 -25.14
N LEU A 128 3.49 2.06 -24.48
CA LEU A 128 4.33 1.07 -25.14
C LEU A 128 3.39 0.19 -25.98
N ALA A 129 3.14 0.58 -27.23
CA ALA A 129 2.51 -0.28 -28.21
C ALA A 129 3.44 -1.48 -28.48
N ARG A 130 3.39 -2.49 -27.61
CA ARG A 130 4.14 -3.74 -27.71
C ARG A 130 3.19 -4.88 -27.40
N GLU A 131 3.21 -5.90 -28.26
CA GLU A 131 2.50 -7.14 -27.97
C GLU A 131 3.01 -7.75 -26.65
N VAL A 132 2.10 -7.95 -25.72
CA VAL A 132 2.43 -8.55 -24.41
C VAL A 132 2.51 -10.06 -24.59
N THR A 133 3.74 -10.58 -24.66
CA THR A 133 3.98 -12.03 -24.72
C THR A 133 3.43 -12.76 -23.50
N ARG A 134 3.04 -14.04 -23.67
CA ARG A 134 2.57 -14.91 -22.58
C ARG A 134 3.56 -14.96 -21.40
N ARG A 135 4.87 -14.97 -21.70
CA ARG A 135 5.94 -14.94 -20.70
C ARG A 135 5.86 -13.69 -19.81
N ARG A 136 5.67 -12.50 -20.38
CA ARG A 136 5.53 -11.25 -19.60
C ARG A 136 4.29 -11.25 -18.71
N ARG A 137 3.18 -11.83 -19.17
CA ARG A 137 1.96 -11.98 -18.34
C ARG A 137 2.23 -12.87 -17.13
N VAL A 138 2.88 -14.01 -17.31
CA VAL A 138 3.24 -14.91 -16.21
C VAL A 138 4.19 -14.23 -15.22
N ILE A 139 5.22 -13.52 -15.71
CA ILE A 139 6.13 -12.76 -14.85
C ILE A 139 5.37 -11.69 -14.06
N ALA A 140 4.45 -10.97 -14.69
CA ALA A 140 3.65 -9.95 -14.00
C ALA A 140 2.78 -10.55 -12.88
N VAL A 141 2.18 -11.73 -13.11
CA VAL A 141 1.41 -12.46 -12.09
C VAL A 141 2.31 -12.90 -10.94
N LEU A 142 3.46 -13.51 -11.22
CA LEU A 142 4.37 -14.01 -10.18
C LEU A 142 5.00 -12.87 -9.39
N LEU A 143 5.45 -11.81 -10.07
CA LEU A 143 6.08 -10.67 -9.42
C LEU A 143 5.06 -9.85 -8.62
N GLY A 144 3.92 -9.49 -9.23
CA GLY A 144 2.90 -8.71 -8.55
C GLY A 144 2.16 -9.49 -7.46
N GLY A 145 1.76 -10.73 -7.76
CA GLY A 145 1.03 -11.58 -6.82
C GLY A 145 1.93 -12.17 -5.74
N CYS A 146 3.01 -12.87 -6.10
CA CYS A 146 3.81 -13.58 -5.12
C CYS A 146 4.85 -12.68 -4.45
N VAL A 147 5.74 -12.03 -5.23
CA VAL A 147 6.88 -11.30 -4.65
C VAL A 147 6.40 -10.03 -3.93
N VAL A 148 5.62 -9.21 -4.63
CA VAL A 148 5.10 -7.96 -4.04
C VAL A 148 4.01 -8.25 -3.00
N GLY A 149 3.21 -9.31 -3.16
CA GLY A 149 2.25 -9.73 -2.13
C GLY A 149 2.93 -10.20 -0.84
N PHE A 150 4.02 -10.97 -0.93
CA PHE A 150 4.84 -11.35 0.24
C PHE A 150 5.43 -10.13 0.94
N TYR A 151 6.01 -9.23 0.14
CA TYR A 151 6.54 -7.97 0.62
C TYR A 151 5.49 -7.09 1.33
N ASP A 152 4.28 -7.02 0.77
CA ASP A 152 3.16 -6.30 1.40
C ASP A 152 2.78 -6.91 2.75
N GLY A 153 2.68 -8.24 2.81
CA GLY A 153 2.39 -8.96 4.04
C GLY A 153 3.45 -8.75 5.13
N LEU A 154 4.72 -8.69 4.74
CA LEU A 154 5.85 -8.55 5.65
C LEU A 154 5.99 -7.12 6.20
N PHE A 155 5.95 -6.11 5.32
CA PHE A 155 6.16 -4.71 5.70
C PHE A 155 5.00 -3.81 5.26
N GLY A 156 4.67 -3.77 3.96
CA GLY A 156 3.53 -3.00 3.43
C GLY A 156 3.78 -1.62 2.78
N PRO A 157 4.80 -0.82 3.14
CA PRO A 157 5.02 0.47 2.48
C PRO A 157 5.29 0.39 0.98
N GLY A 158 4.83 1.36 0.19
CA GLY A 158 5.23 1.49 -1.24
C GLY A 158 4.70 0.41 -2.21
N VAL A 159 3.97 -0.58 -1.71
CA VAL A 159 3.43 -1.72 -2.48
C VAL A 159 2.69 -1.28 -3.73
N GLY A 160 1.81 -0.28 -3.61
CA GLY A 160 1.02 0.15 -4.75
C GLY A 160 1.87 0.77 -5.86
N THR A 161 2.94 1.47 -5.50
CA THR A 161 3.89 2.01 -6.48
C THR A 161 4.66 0.89 -7.18
N PHE A 162 5.13 -0.13 -6.45
CA PHE A 162 5.80 -1.28 -7.05
C PHE A 162 4.89 -2.05 -8.01
N LEU A 163 3.63 -2.28 -7.63
CA LEU A 163 2.65 -2.94 -8.49
C LEU A 163 2.36 -2.13 -9.76
N ILE A 164 2.14 -0.81 -9.62
CA ILE A 164 1.90 0.07 -10.77
C ILE A 164 3.07 0.02 -11.75
N ILE A 165 4.30 0.11 -11.25
CA ILE A 165 5.51 0.09 -12.09
C ILE A 165 5.68 -1.28 -12.75
N SER A 166 5.43 -2.36 -12.01
CA SER A 166 5.52 -3.72 -12.55
C SER A 166 4.54 -3.94 -13.69
N PHE A 167 3.27 -3.54 -13.54
CA PHE A 167 2.28 -3.71 -14.59
C PHE A 167 2.47 -2.77 -15.78
N THR A 168 2.78 -1.49 -15.54
CA THR A 168 3.05 -0.55 -16.64
C THR A 168 4.25 -0.99 -17.47
N THR A 169 5.30 -1.56 -16.86
CA THR A 169 6.51 -2.00 -17.57
C THR A 169 6.35 -3.37 -18.24
N LEU A 170 5.76 -4.35 -17.56
CA LEU A 170 5.65 -5.73 -18.05
C LEU A 170 4.48 -5.92 -19.01
N LEU A 171 3.36 -5.25 -18.75
CA LEU A 171 2.12 -5.39 -19.50
C LEU A 171 1.86 -4.22 -20.45
N ALA A 172 2.73 -3.20 -20.43
CA ALA A 172 2.59 -2.00 -21.26
C ALA A 172 1.20 -1.32 -21.11
N THR A 173 0.58 -1.47 -19.93
CA THR A 173 -0.74 -0.92 -19.63
C THR A 173 -0.64 0.56 -19.28
N GLN A 174 -1.75 1.26 -19.42
CA GLN A 174 -1.84 2.64 -18.99
C GLN A 174 -1.74 2.74 -17.46
N PHE A 175 -1.29 3.90 -16.97
CA PHE A 175 -1.16 4.15 -15.53
C PHE A 175 -2.46 3.81 -14.76
N LEU A 176 -3.61 4.21 -15.31
CA LEU A 176 -4.90 4.01 -14.65
C LEU A 176 -5.26 2.52 -14.49
N GLU A 177 -5.01 1.72 -15.53
CA GLU A 177 -5.22 0.27 -15.49
C GLU A 177 -4.29 -0.40 -14.48
N SER A 178 -3.00 -0.04 -14.51
CA SER A 178 -2.02 -0.53 -13.54
C SER A 178 -2.36 -0.14 -12.10
N ALA A 179 -2.84 1.08 -11.88
CA ALA A 179 -3.28 1.55 -10.58
C ALA A 179 -4.49 0.75 -10.09
N ALA A 180 -5.47 0.49 -10.97
CA ALA A 180 -6.64 -0.31 -10.64
C ALA A 180 -6.27 -1.75 -10.28
N MET A 181 -5.44 -2.41 -11.09
CA MET A 181 -4.91 -3.76 -10.80
C MET A 181 -4.14 -3.80 -9.49
N SER A 182 -3.30 -2.78 -9.25
CA SER A 182 -2.54 -2.64 -8.01
C SER A 182 -3.44 -2.63 -6.78
N LYS A 183 -4.54 -1.86 -6.77
CA LYS A 183 -5.44 -1.79 -5.59
C LYS A 183 -6.09 -3.13 -5.27
N VAL A 184 -6.49 -3.89 -6.29
CA VAL A 184 -7.09 -5.21 -6.10
C VAL A 184 -6.08 -6.17 -5.48
N ILE A 185 -4.85 -6.21 -6.02
CA ILE A 185 -3.81 -7.10 -5.51
C ILE A 185 -3.40 -6.70 -4.09
N ASN A 186 -3.29 -5.41 -3.82
CA ASN A 186 -3.00 -4.89 -2.48
C ASN A 186 -4.10 -5.30 -1.49
N ALA A 187 -5.38 -5.19 -1.86
CA ALA A 187 -6.47 -5.68 -1.02
C ALA A 187 -6.37 -7.18 -0.75
N SER A 188 -5.97 -7.98 -1.75
CA SER A 188 -5.77 -9.42 -1.61
C SER A 188 -4.59 -9.81 -0.71
N SER A 189 -3.42 -9.19 -0.86
CA SER A 189 -2.28 -9.46 0.03
C SER A 189 -2.54 -8.99 1.46
N ASN A 190 -3.17 -7.83 1.64
CA ASN A 190 -3.56 -7.35 2.96
C ASN A 190 -4.60 -8.27 3.62
N LEU A 191 -5.51 -8.89 2.85
CA LEU A 191 -6.45 -9.89 3.37
C LEU A 191 -5.72 -11.11 3.91
N GLY A 192 -4.76 -11.66 3.17
CA GLY A 192 -3.93 -12.78 3.64
C GLY A 192 -3.14 -12.44 4.91
N ALA A 193 -2.53 -11.25 4.94
CA ALA A 193 -1.80 -10.78 6.11
C ALA A 193 -2.71 -10.56 7.33
N LEU A 194 -3.90 -9.97 7.13
CA LEU A 194 -4.85 -9.75 8.21
C LEU A 194 -5.29 -11.08 8.86
N VAL A 195 -5.57 -12.11 8.07
CA VAL A 195 -5.94 -13.43 8.60
C VAL A 195 -4.85 -13.97 9.52
N VAL A 196 -3.58 -13.88 9.11
CA VAL A 196 -2.45 -14.33 9.94
C VAL A 196 -2.32 -13.51 11.21
N PHE A 197 -2.31 -12.18 11.12
CA PHE A 197 -2.20 -11.33 12.31
C PHE A 197 -3.40 -11.50 13.25
N ALA A 198 -4.60 -11.72 12.71
CA ALA A 198 -5.81 -11.99 13.50
C ALA A 198 -5.68 -13.30 14.30
N VAL A 199 -5.22 -14.38 13.65
CA VAL A 199 -5.00 -15.68 14.30
C VAL A 199 -3.92 -15.58 15.39
N GLN A 200 -2.90 -14.74 15.19
CA GLN A 200 -1.85 -14.50 16.20
C GLN A 200 -2.29 -13.57 17.34
N GLY A 201 -3.52 -13.02 17.33
CA GLY A 201 -3.98 -12.05 18.32
C GLY A 201 -3.38 -10.65 18.16
N ASN A 202 -2.73 -10.36 17.03
CA ASN A 202 -2.04 -9.10 16.72
C ASN A 202 -2.97 -8.08 16.04
N VAL A 203 -4.24 -7.99 16.45
CA VAL A 203 -5.22 -7.10 15.82
C VAL A 203 -6.09 -6.43 16.87
N LEU A 204 -6.03 -5.09 16.93
CA LEU A 204 -6.94 -4.28 17.73
C LEU A 204 -8.20 -3.98 16.92
N TRP A 205 -9.20 -4.86 16.99
CA TRP A 205 -10.41 -4.79 16.17
C TRP A 205 -11.16 -3.46 16.28
N THR A 206 -11.41 -2.98 17.50
CA THR A 206 -12.15 -1.73 17.72
C THR A 206 -11.43 -0.53 17.09
N LEU A 207 -10.11 -0.45 17.28
CA LEU A 207 -9.28 0.61 16.71
C LEU A 207 -9.22 0.50 15.19
N GLY A 208 -8.96 -0.70 14.67
CA GLY A 208 -8.86 -0.98 13.24
C GLY A 208 -10.17 -0.70 12.49
N LEU A 209 -11.33 -1.00 13.09
CA LEU A 209 -12.64 -0.66 12.52
C LEU A 209 -12.89 0.85 12.54
N GLY A 210 -12.51 1.56 13.62
CA GLY A 210 -12.57 3.03 13.64
C GLY A 210 -11.71 3.65 12.55
N MET A 211 -10.46 3.16 12.42
CA MET A 211 -9.55 3.57 11.35
C MET A 211 -10.10 3.24 9.95
N ALA A 212 -10.78 2.10 9.79
CA ALA A 212 -11.37 1.71 8.51
C ALA A 212 -12.39 2.74 8.00
N VAL A 213 -13.21 3.31 8.88
CA VAL A 213 -14.17 4.37 8.49
C VAL A 213 -13.41 5.57 7.92
N GLY A 214 -12.41 6.07 8.64
CA GLY A 214 -11.58 7.18 8.17
C GLY A 214 -10.87 6.85 6.85
N ASN A 215 -10.29 5.65 6.77
CA ASN A 215 -9.55 5.20 5.59
C ASN A 215 -10.46 5.07 4.35
N VAL A 216 -11.68 4.57 4.49
CA VAL A 216 -12.69 4.54 3.43
C VAL A 216 -13.04 5.96 2.96
N THR A 217 -13.30 6.90 3.88
CA THR A 217 -13.59 8.30 3.53
C THR A 217 -12.42 8.92 2.76
N GLY A 218 -11.20 8.75 3.27
CA GLY A 218 -9.98 9.18 2.59
C GLY A 218 -9.82 8.58 1.21
N ALA A 219 -10.04 7.27 1.09
CA ALA A 219 -9.91 6.54 -0.16
C ALA A 219 -10.94 6.97 -1.21
N MET A 220 -12.18 7.27 -0.80
CA MET A 220 -13.20 7.82 -1.70
C MET A 220 -12.78 9.18 -2.26
N ILE A 221 -12.30 10.08 -1.39
CA ILE A 221 -11.87 11.42 -1.81
C ILE A 221 -10.63 11.33 -2.71
N GLY A 222 -9.62 10.56 -2.27
CA GLY A 222 -8.37 10.37 -3.00
C GLY A 222 -8.58 9.76 -4.38
N SER A 223 -9.42 8.71 -4.47
CA SER A 223 -9.75 8.07 -5.73
C SER A 223 -10.46 9.02 -6.69
N ARG A 224 -11.45 9.79 -6.22
CA ARG A 224 -12.15 10.80 -7.05
C ARG A 224 -11.17 11.84 -7.60
N MET A 225 -10.27 12.33 -6.76
CA MET A 225 -9.29 13.34 -7.15
C MET A 225 -8.28 12.79 -8.16
N ALA A 226 -7.75 11.60 -7.93
CA ALA A 226 -6.80 10.95 -8.82
C ALA A 226 -7.42 10.64 -10.19
N LEU A 227 -8.66 10.16 -10.22
CA LEU A 227 -9.42 9.92 -11.45
C LEU A 227 -9.73 11.22 -12.21
N LYS A 228 -10.03 12.33 -11.50
CA LYS A 228 -10.36 13.62 -12.11
C LYS A 228 -9.14 14.37 -12.65
N LYS A 229 -8.02 14.33 -11.92
CA LYS A 229 -6.80 15.10 -12.25
C LYS A 229 -5.76 14.31 -13.06
N GLY A 230 -5.95 13.00 -13.23
CA GLY A 230 -5.12 12.15 -14.07
C GLY A 230 -3.74 11.81 -13.48
N SER A 231 -2.89 11.19 -14.31
CA SER A 231 -1.59 10.62 -13.91
C SER A 231 -0.58 11.66 -13.41
N GLY A 232 -0.59 12.86 -13.97
CA GLY A 232 0.31 13.96 -13.54
C GLY A 232 0.09 14.33 -12.08
N PHE A 233 -1.17 14.45 -11.63
CA PHE A 233 -1.48 14.74 -10.24
C PHE A 233 -1.05 13.63 -9.29
N VAL A 234 -1.35 12.37 -9.62
CA VAL A 234 -0.94 11.22 -8.81
C VAL A 234 0.58 11.21 -8.60
N ARG A 235 1.32 11.48 -9.66
CA ARG A 235 2.78 11.59 -9.61
C ARG A 235 3.25 12.74 -8.72
N THR A 236 2.65 13.93 -8.83
CA THR A 236 3.00 15.07 -7.96
C THR A 236 2.77 14.73 -6.50
N VAL A 237 1.63 14.11 -6.18
CA VAL A 237 1.32 13.69 -4.80
C VAL A 237 2.34 12.67 -4.31
N LEU A 238 2.71 11.70 -5.14
CA LEU A 238 3.75 10.73 -4.81
C LEU A 238 5.05 11.43 -4.43
N VAL A 239 5.55 12.36 -5.27
CA VAL A 239 6.79 13.10 -5.01
C VAL A 239 6.70 13.91 -3.71
N LEU A 240 5.57 14.58 -3.45
CA LEU A 240 5.37 15.34 -2.21
C LEU A 240 5.40 14.46 -0.97
N VAL A 241 4.75 13.29 -1.01
CA VAL A 241 4.78 12.31 0.09
C VAL A 241 6.23 11.86 0.35
N VAL A 242 6.96 11.55 -0.72
CA VAL A 242 8.37 11.14 -0.65
C VAL A 242 9.24 12.21 0.01
N ILE A 243 9.15 13.46 -0.45
CA ILE A 243 9.92 14.57 0.12
C ILE A 243 9.56 14.77 1.59
N GLY A 244 8.26 14.78 1.92
CA GLY A 244 7.80 14.92 3.30
C GLY A 244 8.35 13.82 4.22
N MET A 245 8.40 12.57 3.76
CA MET A 245 8.99 11.47 4.52
C MET A 245 10.49 11.65 4.75
N VAL A 246 11.24 11.97 3.70
CA VAL A 246 12.70 12.16 3.79
C VAL A 246 13.01 13.28 4.77
N THR A 247 12.29 14.40 4.68
CA THR A 247 12.46 15.53 5.61
C THR A 247 12.18 15.11 7.05
N LYS A 248 11.07 14.42 7.31
CA LYS A 248 10.73 13.94 8.66
C LYS A 248 11.78 13.00 9.23
N MET A 249 12.30 12.09 8.40
CA MET A 249 13.35 11.16 8.80
C MET A 249 14.69 11.85 9.07
N ALA A 250 15.05 12.87 8.28
CA ALA A 250 16.22 13.68 8.55
C ALA A 250 16.10 14.41 9.89
N PHE A 251 14.93 14.98 10.19
CA PHE A 251 14.68 15.60 11.49
C PHE A 251 14.79 14.58 12.64
N ASP A 252 14.15 13.41 12.57
CA ASP A 252 14.23 12.41 13.63
C ASP A 252 15.64 11.83 13.85
N GLN A 253 16.52 11.87 12.85
CA GLN A 253 17.87 11.32 12.91
C GLN A 253 18.93 12.34 13.40
N PHE A 254 18.67 13.63 13.21
CA PHE A 254 19.60 14.72 13.49
C PHE A 254 19.12 15.74 14.55
N ALA A 255 17.91 15.56 15.10
CA ALA A 255 17.39 16.29 16.26
C ALA A 255 17.42 15.42 17.52
#